data_AF-A0A932HY44-F1
#
_entry.id   AF-A0A932HY44-F1
#
_cell.length_a   1.000
_cell.length_b   1.000
_cell.length_c   1.000
_cell.angle_alpha   90.00
_cell.angle_beta   90.00
_cell.angle_gamma   90.00
#
_symmetry.space_group_name_H-M   'P 1'
#
loop_
_entity.id
_entity.type
_entity.pdbx_description
1 polymer ?
#
loop_
_entity_poly.entity_id
_entity_poly.type
_entity_poly.pdbx_seq_one_letter_code
_entity_poly.pdbx_strand_id
1 'polypeptide(L)'
;MGLGYVGLPLALEFVRAGYQVVGLDADDGRVRRMRDGQSYITDVADGHLREALDTGRFHVTTDPDVLAEVQTVNICVPTPLSKSGDPDLSYVQSAVQSIASNQQRGQLYILESTTYPGTTEEALLPVLSRTGYQVGEDFFLAFSPERVDPGNPQYNTRNIPKVVGGMTARCSEVAAALYSNCIESVVTVSSPRVAEMVKLLENTYRSVNIGLVNELARMCHKLGVDIWEVIDAAKTKPFGFMPFYPGPGLGGHCIPIDPIYLSWKARQVGFEAQFISLASKINISMPQFVVDLVLKALNDRGKALNGARIFLVGVAYKAGVSDIRESPALDVWHLLSELGAQISYHDPHVPELEFLGRRHVSQAVEADSLRNIDCAVILTAHGEIDLALVREHAPCIVDTRNAYPGARPDGRLYKL
;
A
#
# COMPACT_ATOMS: atom_id res chain seq x y z
N MET A 1 -8.78 6.02 16.42
CA MET A 1 -7.53 6.79 16.63
C MET A 1 -6.67 6.67 15.39
N GLY A 2 -6.22 7.78 14.82
CA GLY A 2 -5.59 7.83 13.50
C GLY A 2 -6.65 7.79 12.41
N LEU A 3 -6.78 8.86 11.64
CA LEU A 3 -7.79 9.03 10.59
C LEU A 3 -7.20 8.95 9.20
N GLY A 4 -6.13 8.16 9.03
CA GLY A 4 -5.48 7.88 7.75
C GLY A 4 -6.31 6.94 6.86
N TYR A 5 -5.66 6.39 5.83
CA TYR A 5 -6.26 5.48 4.84
C TYR A 5 -7.01 4.27 5.42
N VAL A 6 -6.69 3.88 6.66
CA VAL A 6 -7.39 2.79 7.37
C VAL A 6 -8.53 3.33 8.25
N GLY A 7 -8.20 4.27 9.12
CA GLY A 7 -9.10 4.70 10.19
C GLY A 7 -10.30 5.51 9.69
N LEU A 8 -10.14 6.36 8.68
CA LEU A 8 -11.25 7.17 8.18
C LEU A 8 -12.31 6.32 7.46
N PRO A 9 -11.99 5.47 6.46
CA PRO A 9 -13.00 4.60 5.85
C PRO A 9 -13.74 3.72 6.88
N LEU A 10 -13.01 3.13 7.83
CA LEU A 10 -13.61 2.31 8.88
C LEU A 10 -14.55 3.12 9.78
N ALA A 11 -14.19 4.35 10.15
CA ALA A 11 -15.06 5.24 10.92
C ALA A 11 -16.37 5.52 10.17
N LEU A 12 -16.31 5.75 8.86
CA LEU A 12 -17.50 5.99 8.03
C LEU A 12 -18.42 4.76 7.97
N GLU A 13 -17.86 3.54 7.92
CA GLU A 13 -18.67 2.31 7.99
C GLU A 13 -19.39 2.16 9.33
N PHE A 14 -18.77 2.55 10.44
CA PHE A 14 -19.44 2.57 11.74
C PHE A 14 -20.57 3.62 11.79
N VAL A 15 -20.35 4.82 11.23
CA VAL A 15 -21.39 5.86 11.13
C VAL A 15 -22.59 5.37 10.32
N ARG A 16 -22.32 4.69 9.19
CA ARG A 16 -23.34 4.08 8.32
C ARG A 16 -24.13 2.97 9.03
N ALA A 17 -23.46 2.19 9.88
CA ALA A 17 -24.10 1.20 10.74
C ALA A 17 -24.89 1.81 11.92
N GLY A 18 -24.86 3.13 12.09
CA GLY A 18 -25.66 3.86 13.08
C GLY A 18 -24.95 4.17 14.40
N TYR A 19 -23.65 3.89 14.51
CA TYR A 19 -22.86 4.21 15.70
C TYR A 19 -22.57 5.70 15.81
N GLN A 20 -22.42 6.17 17.05
CA GLN A 20 -21.74 7.43 17.37
C GLN A 20 -20.24 7.20 17.27
N VAL A 21 -19.55 8.00 16.46
CA VAL A 21 -18.13 7.79 16.13
C VAL A 21 -17.36 9.08 16.36
N VAL A 22 -16.30 8.97 17.17
CA VAL A 22 -15.34 10.05 17.38
C VAL A 22 -14.01 9.69 16.68
N GLY A 23 -13.66 10.48 15.69
CA GLY A 23 -12.37 10.44 15.03
C GLY A 23 -11.32 11.24 15.80
N LEU A 24 -10.40 10.54 16.47
CA LEU A 24 -9.24 11.14 17.15
C LEU A 24 -7.99 11.06 16.25
N ASP A 25 -7.39 12.20 15.92
CA ASP A 25 -6.11 12.31 15.19
C ASP A 25 -5.19 13.34 15.86
N ALA A 26 -3.88 13.25 15.67
CA ALA A 26 -2.93 14.17 16.30
C ALA A 26 -2.67 15.42 15.45
N ASP A 27 -3.02 15.40 14.16
CA ASP A 27 -2.80 16.49 13.22
C ASP A 27 -3.99 17.46 13.20
N ASP A 28 -3.83 18.61 13.86
CA ASP A 28 -4.83 19.69 13.90
C ASP A 28 -5.26 20.16 12.49
N GLY A 29 -4.34 20.15 11.52
CA GLY A 29 -4.63 20.56 10.15
C GLY A 29 -5.58 19.58 9.46
N ARG A 30 -5.32 18.27 9.61
CA ARG A 30 -6.21 17.22 9.09
C ARG A 30 -7.57 17.26 9.79
N VAL A 31 -7.60 17.43 11.11
CA VAL A 31 -8.86 17.53 11.87
C VAL A 31 -9.71 18.71 11.41
N ARG A 32 -9.11 19.90 11.21
CA ARG A 32 -9.84 21.07 10.69
C ARG A 32 -10.43 20.80 9.31
N ARG A 33 -9.62 20.30 8.36
CA ARG A 33 -10.10 19.96 7.01
C ARG A 33 -11.26 18.96 7.06
N MET A 34 -11.16 17.93 7.91
CA MET A 34 -12.23 16.95 8.04
C MET A 34 -13.51 17.54 8.63
N ARG A 35 -13.41 18.44 9.62
CA ARG A 35 -14.59 19.16 10.15
C ARG A 35 -15.27 20.02 9.10
N ASP A 36 -14.52 20.56 8.15
CA ASP A 36 -15.04 21.33 7.01
C ASP A 36 -15.58 20.42 5.88
N GLY A 37 -15.66 19.11 6.10
CA GLY A 37 -16.14 18.15 5.11
C GLY A 37 -15.21 18.02 3.90
N GLN A 38 -13.90 18.21 4.11
CA GLN A 38 -12.86 18.04 3.10
C GLN A 38 -11.97 16.86 3.49
N SER A 39 -12.02 15.81 2.69
CA SER A 39 -11.14 14.67 2.86
C SER A 39 -9.72 15.04 2.41
N TYR A 40 -8.74 14.47 3.10
CA TYR A 40 -7.33 14.53 2.69
C TYR A 40 -6.83 13.17 2.18
N ILE A 41 -7.73 12.19 2.11
CA ILE A 41 -7.46 10.82 1.67
C ILE A 41 -8.20 10.60 0.36
N THR A 42 -7.47 10.15 -0.66
CA THR A 42 -8.01 9.95 -2.01
C THR A 42 -9.15 8.93 -2.05
N ASP A 43 -9.09 7.89 -1.23
CA ASP A 43 -10.10 6.82 -1.18
C ASP A 43 -11.43 7.24 -0.52
N VAL A 44 -11.48 8.41 0.10
CA VAL A 44 -12.69 8.95 0.73
C VAL A 44 -13.05 10.27 0.06
N ALA A 45 -14.10 10.26 -0.77
CA ALA A 45 -14.62 11.47 -1.38
C ALA A 45 -15.21 12.42 -0.30
N ASP A 46 -15.06 13.73 -0.52
CA ASP A 46 -15.64 14.78 0.31
C ASP A 46 -17.13 14.58 0.58
N GLY A 47 -17.88 14.10 -0.41
CA GLY A 47 -19.31 13.82 -0.29
C GLY A 47 -19.62 12.79 0.80
N HIS A 48 -18.90 11.67 0.84
CA HIS A 48 -19.11 10.64 1.87
C HIS A 48 -18.76 11.14 3.27
N LEU A 49 -17.71 11.98 3.39
CA LEU A 49 -17.35 12.60 4.65
C LEU A 49 -18.43 13.57 5.13
N ARG A 50 -18.94 14.43 4.24
CA ARG A 50 -20.04 15.36 4.54
C ARG A 50 -21.29 14.62 4.96
N GLU A 51 -21.69 13.59 4.22
CA GLU A 51 -22.83 12.75 4.58
C GLU A 51 -22.71 12.23 6.02
N ALA A 52 -21.53 11.73 6.41
CA ALA A 52 -21.29 11.25 7.77
C ALA A 52 -21.37 12.37 8.83
N LEU A 53 -20.81 13.55 8.55
CA LEU A 53 -20.90 14.71 9.44
C LEU A 53 -22.35 15.19 9.59
N ASP A 54 -23.11 15.24 8.50
CA ASP A 54 -24.50 15.70 8.45
C ASP A 54 -25.44 14.79 9.24
N THR A 55 -25.08 13.52 9.46
CA THR A 55 -25.84 12.64 10.37
C THR A 55 -25.80 13.10 11.83
N GLY A 56 -24.85 13.96 12.20
CA GLY A 56 -24.55 14.32 13.59
C GLY A 56 -23.93 13.16 14.40
N ARG A 57 -23.61 12.02 13.77
CA ARG A 57 -23.01 10.86 14.43
C ARG A 57 -21.50 10.79 14.31
N PHE A 58 -20.89 11.62 13.47
CA PHE A 58 -19.44 11.66 13.29
C PHE A 58 -18.86 12.98 13.78
N HIS A 59 -17.93 12.91 14.73
CA HIS A 59 -17.21 14.06 15.24
C HIS A 59 -15.71 13.81 15.20
N VAL A 60 -14.93 14.84 14.90
CA VAL A 60 -13.48 14.72 14.77
C VAL A 60 -12.80 15.64 15.78
N THR A 61 -11.75 15.19 16.46
CA THR A 61 -11.04 15.97 17.47
C THR A 61 -9.56 15.59 17.58
N THR A 62 -8.78 16.48 18.18
CA THR A 62 -7.40 16.22 18.64
C THR A 62 -7.32 15.98 20.15
N ASP A 63 -8.43 16.16 20.87
CA ASP A 63 -8.53 15.99 22.31
C ASP A 63 -8.63 14.51 22.71
N PRO A 64 -7.66 13.93 23.43
CA PRO A 64 -7.69 12.54 23.85
C PRO A 64 -8.71 12.23 24.96
N ASP A 65 -9.26 13.23 25.65
CA ASP A 65 -10.19 12.99 26.77
C ASP A 65 -11.48 12.30 26.32
N VAL A 66 -11.84 12.42 25.04
CA VAL A 66 -12.95 11.67 24.41
C VAL A 66 -12.81 10.16 24.52
N LEU A 67 -11.59 9.65 24.77
CA LEU A 67 -11.35 8.21 24.98
C LEU A 67 -12.06 7.69 26.24
N ALA A 68 -12.38 8.55 27.21
CA ALA A 68 -13.14 8.16 28.39
C ALA A 68 -14.65 8.00 28.11
N GLU A 69 -15.15 8.57 27.00
CA GLU A 69 -16.58 8.62 26.68
C GLU A 69 -17.03 7.49 25.73
N VAL A 70 -16.09 6.79 25.10
CA VAL A 70 -16.37 5.77 24.08
C VAL A 70 -16.39 4.36 24.66
N GLN A 71 -17.08 3.44 23.99
CA GLN A 71 -17.12 2.02 24.38
C GLN A 71 -16.05 1.19 23.66
N THR A 72 -15.59 1.66 22.51
CA THR A 72 -14.65 0.94 21.64
C THR A 72 -13.62 1.90 21.05
N VAL A 73 -12.36 1.46 20.95
CA VAL A 73 -11.29 2.24 20.33
C VAL A 73 -10.54 1.39 19.30
N ASN A 74 -10.64 1.78 18.03
CA ASN A 74 -9.83 1.22 16.95
C ASN A 74 -8.55 2.05 16.79
N ILE A 75 -7.40 1.40 16.88
CA ILE A 75 -6.07 2.01 16.81
C ILE A 75 -5.53 1.82 15.38
N CYS A 76 -5.57 2.89 14.59
CA CYS A 76 -5.24 2.95 13.16
C CYS A 76 -4.10 3.96 12.90
N VAL A 77 -3.11 4.00 13.79
CA VAL A 77 -1.95 4.90 13.70
C VAL A 77 -0.85 4.32 12.78
N PRO A 78 0.05 5.15 12.23
CA PRO A 78 1.14 4.66 11.38
C PRO A 78 2.09 3.70 12.12
N THR A 79 2.66 2.76 11.38
CA THR A 79 3.73 1.86 11.82
C THR A 79 4.84 1.87 10.77
N PRO A 80 5.66 2.94 10.72
CA PRO A 80 6.75 3.06 9.75
C PRO A 80 7.97 2.23 10.17
N LEU A 81 8.92 2.10 9.25
CA LEU A 81 10.27 1.65 9.60
C LEU A 81 11.14 2.85 10.01
N SER A 82 12.06 2.60 10.93
CA SER A 82 13.15 3.53 11.25
C SER A 82 14.13 3.66 10.07
N LYS A 83 15.07 4.62 10.16
CA LYS A 83 16.16 4.75 9.17
C LYS A 83 17.06 3.50 9.09
N SER A 84 17.09 2.66 10.12
CA SER A 84 17.81 1.39 10.14
C SER A 84 16.99 0.21 9.60
N GLY A 85 15.72 0.45 9.21
CA GLY A 85 14.82 -0.60 8.71
C GLY A 85 14.18 -1.43 9.82
N ASP A 86 14.18 -0.93 11.07
CA ASP A 86 13.53 -1.58 12.21
C ASP A 86 12.09 -1.08 12.38
N PRO A 87 11.14 -1.92 12.82
CA PRO A 87 9.80 -1.48 13.19
C PRO A 87 9.79 -0.30 14.18
N ASP A 88 9.15 0.81 13.81
CA ASP A 88 8.91 1.94 14.71
C ASP A 88 7.49 1.84 15.31
N LEU A 89 7.43 1.53 16.61
CA LEU A 89 6.19 1.43 17.38
C LEU A 89 5.86 2.70 18.17
N SER A 90 6.60 3.79 18.01
CA SER A 90 6.41 5.03 18.80
C SER A 90 4.98 5.57 18.72
N TYR A 91 4.36 5.55 17.54
CA TYR A 91 2.98 5.97 17.33
C TYR A 91 1.97 5.07 18.05
N VAL A 92 2.16 3.76 17.99
CA VAL A 92 1.30 2.78 18.68
C VAL A 92 1.45 2.94 20.19
N GLN A 93 2.67 3.06 20.69
CA GLN A 93 2.95 3.26 22.11
C GLN A 93 2.32 4.56 22.63
N SER A 94 2.43 5.65 21.87
CA SER A 94 1.78 6.93 22.21
C SER A 94 0.26 6.80 22.28
N ALA A 95 -0.36 6.16 21.28
CA ALA A 95 -1.81 5.94 21.28
C ALA A 95 -2.27 5.10 22.48
N VAL A 96 -1.54 4.02 22.79
CA VAL A 96 -1.85 3.13 23.92
C VAL A 96 -1.68 3.85 25.25
N GLN A 97 -0.69 4.74 25.37
CA GLN A 97 -0.52 5.56 26.57
C GLN A 97 -1.70 6.52 26.78
N SER A 98 -2.19 7.18 25.71
CA SER A 98 -3.40 8.00 25.78
C SER A 98 -4.64 7.21 26.18
N ILE A 99 -4.78 5.98 25.68
CA ILE A 99 -5.86 5.06 26.08
C ILE A 99 -5.72 4.71 27.56
N ALA A 100 -4.54 4.30 28.02
CA ALA A 100 -4.34 3.89 29.40
C ALA A 100 -4.63 5.01 30.42
N SER A 101 -4.35 6.27 30.06
CA SER A 101 -4.68 7.44 30.87
C SER A 101 -6.18 7.74 30.97
N ASN A 102 -7.00 7.23 30.03
CA ASN A 102 -8.43 7.48 29.93
C ASN A 102 -9.29 6.21 30.05
N GLN A 103 -8.67 5.07 30.34
CA GLN A 103 -9.28 3.75 30.29
C GLN A 103 -10.46 3.63 31.26
N GLN A 104 -11.58 3.13 30.74
CA GLN A 104 -12.78 2.80 31.50
C GLN A 104 -13.04 1.28 31.49
N ARG A 105 -13.70 0.78 32.53
CA ARG A 105 -14.19 -0.61 32.58
C ARG A 105 -15.21 -0.86 31.47
N GLY A 106 -15.12 -2.04 30.86
CA GLY A 106 -16.01 -2.52 29.79
C GLY A 106 -15.58 -2.10 28.38
N GLN A 107 -14.53 -1.28 28.23
CA GLN A 107 -14.08 -0.84 26.91
C GLN A 107 -13.42 -1.98 26.10
N LEU A 108 -13.60 -1.91 24.77
CA LEU A 108 -12.89 -2.75 23.81
C LEU A 108 -11.82 -1.93 23.07
N TYR A 109 -10.59 -2.44 23.02
CA TYR A 109 -9.51 -1.87 22.22
C TYR A 109 -9.13 -2.83 21.10
N ILE A 110 -9.00 -2.31 19.89
CA ILE A 110 -8.63 -3.11 18.72
C ILE A 110 -7.46 -2.46 18.00
N LEU A 111 -6.35 -3.18 17.91
CA LEU A 111 -5.23 -2.76 17.07
C LEU A 111 -5.51 -3.14 15.62
N GLU A 112 -5.50 -2.13 14.75
CA GLU A 112 -5.69 -2.28 13.29
C GLU A 112 -4.42 -1.98 12.51
N SER A 113 -3.52 -1.16 13.09
CA SER A 113 -2.20 -0.87 12.55
C SER A 113 -1.42 -2.15 12.30
N THR A 114 -0.92 -2.32 11.08
CA THR A 114 -0.11 -3.49 10.72
C THR A 114 1.18 -3.52 11.54
N THR A 115 1.53 -4.69 12.08
CA THR A 115 2.68 -4.85 12.97
C THR A 115 3.18 -6.30 12.97
N TYR A 116 4.25 -6.59 13.73
CA TYR A 116 4.79 -7.94 13.88
C TYR A 116 3.98 -8.80 14.86
N PRO A 117 3.99 -10.15 14.73
CA PRO A 117 3.26 -11.04 15.61
C PRO A 117 3.79 -10.95 17.04
N GLY A 118 2.89 -10.71 17.99
CA GLY A 118 3.15 -10.48 19.40
C GLY A 118 2.96 -9.02 19.83
N THR A 119 2.76 -8.04 18.94
CA THR A 119 2.68 -6.63 19.36
C THR A 119 1.50 -6.35 20.31
N THR A 120 0.32 -6.90 20.02
CA THR A 120 -0.85 -6.74 20.88
C THR A 120 -0.61 -7.31 22.29
N GLU A 121 0.07 -8.45 22.37
CA GLU A 121 0.37 -9.16 23.61
C GLU A 121 1.55 -8.54 24.39
N GLU A 122 2.60 -8.12 23.68
CA GLU A 122 3.88 -7.69 24.24
C GLU A 122 3.95 -6.18 24.47
N ALA A 123 3.22 -5.37 23.69
CA ALA A 123 3.28 -3.91 23.75
C ALA A 123 2.00 -3.26 24.30
N LEU A 124 0.82 -3.75 23.89
CA LEU A 124 -0.46 -3.14 24.30
C LEU A 124 -0.90 -3.63 25.68
N LEU A 125 -1.01 -4.95 25.83
CA LEU A 125 -1.53 -5.58 27.04
C LEU A 125 -0.80 -5.10 28.32
N PRO A 126 0.55 -5.06 28.40
CA PRO A 126 1.23 -4.68 29.63
C PRO A 126 0.97 -3.24 30.04
N VAL A 127 0.69 -2.34 29.10
CA VAL A 127 0.37 -0.93 29.39
C VAL A 127 -1.08 -0.80 29.87
N LEU A 128 -2.02 -1.46 29.17
CA LEU A 128 -3.44 -1.44 29.51
C LEU A 128 -3.78 -2.18 30.81
N SER A 129 -2.93 -3.10 31.26
CA SER A 129 -3.11 -3.79 32.55
C SER A 129 -2.52 -3.05 33.75
N ARG A 130 -1.82 -1.92 33.57
CA ARG A 130 -1.22 -1.15 34.70
C ARG A 130 -2.26 -0.54 35.64
N THR A 131 -3.47 -0.35 35.16
CA THR A 131 -4.63 0.13 35.94
C THR A 131 -5.15 -0.93 36.93
N GLY A 132 -4.65 -2.17 36.86
CA GLY A 132 -5.14 -3.31 37.62
C GLY A 132 -6.34 -4.02 37.00
N TYR A 133 -6.79 -3.56 35.82
CA TYR A 133 -7.88 -4.20 35.08
C TYR A 133 -7.43 -5.49 34.41
N GLN A 134 -8.34 -6.46 34.36
CA GLN A 134 -8.13 -7.78 33.77
C GLN A 134 -8.70 -7.86 32.35
N VAL A 135 -7.88 -8.31 31.40
CA VAL A 135 -8.30 -8.51 30.01
C VAL A 135 -9.31 -9.65 29.88
N GLY A 136 -10.37 -9.44 29.10
CA GLY A 136 -11.48 -10.38 28.93
C GLY A 136 -12.56 -10.30 30.02
N GLU A 137 -12.37 -9.46 31.04
CA GLU A 137 -13.33 -9.22 32.12
C GLU A 137 -13.62 -7.73 32.29
N ASP A 138 -12.59 -6.95 32.59
CA ASP A 138 -12.68 -5.52 32.88
C ASP A 138 -12.48 -4.67 31.64
N PHE A 139 -11.76 -5.17 30.64
CA PHE A 139 -11.64 -4.58 29.31
C PHE A 139 -11.39 -5.69 28.28
N PHE A 140 -11.61 -5.40 27.01
CA PHE A 140 -11.39 -6.35 25.92
C PHE A 140 -10.29 -5.84 25.00
N LEU A 141 -9.45 -6.75 24.52
CA LEU A 141 -8.33 -6.42 23.64
C LEU A 141 -8.26 -7.42 22.48
N ALA A 142 -8.19 -6.89 21.26
CA ALA A 142 -8.09 -7.67 20.05
C ALA A 142 -7.16 -7.04 19.01
N PHE A 143 -6.79 -7.84 18.03
CA PHE A 143 -6.19 -7.38 16.79
C PHE A 143 -7.11 -7.72 15.62
N SER A 144 -7.23 -6.81 14.67
CA SER A 144 -7.92 -7.02 13.42
C SER A 144 -7.13 -6.30 12.33
N PRO A 145 -6.53 -6.99 11.35
CA PRO A 145 -5.78 -6.29 10.31
C PRO A 145 -6.71 -5.62 9.30
N GLU A 146 -6.29 -4.45 8.81
CA GLU A 146 -6.81 -3.90 7.56
C GLU A 146 -6.30 -4.72 6.36
N ARG A 147 -7.18 -4.95 5.39
CA ARG A 147 -6.96 -5.81 4.20
C ARG A 147 -7.40 -5.14 2.89
N VAL A 148 -7.73 -3.84 2.91
CA VAL A 148 -8.06 -3.03 1.73
C VAL A 148 -7.00 -3.14 0.63
N ASP A 149 -7.48 -3.27 -0.60
CA ASP A 149 -6.71 -3.13 -1.83
C ASP A 149 -7.07 -1.79 -2.50
N PRO A 150 -6.19 -0.77 -2.45
CA PRO A 150 -6.51 0.57 -2.95
C PRO A 150 -6.92 0.57 -4.43
N GLY A 151 -7.96 1.33 -4.78
CA GLY A 151 -8.48 1.41 -6.15
C GLY A 151 -9.21 0.16 -6.65
N ASN A 152 -9.58 -0.79 -5.77
CA ASN A 152 -10.34 -1.97 -6.17
C ASN A 152 -11.84 -1.65 -6.29
N PRO A 153 -12.46 -1.80 -7.48
CA PRO A 153 -13.87 -1.45 -7.67
C PRO A 153 -14.84 -2.53 -7.12
N GLN A 154 -14.37 -3.75 -6.87
CA GLN A 154 -15.19 -4.86 -6.42
C GLN A 154 -15.20 -4.99 -4.89
N TYR A 155 -14.06 -4.70 -4.26
CA TYR A 155 -13.86 -4.90 -2.84
C TYR A 155 -13.66 -3.57 -2.11
N ASN A 156 -14.45 -3.33 -1.08
CA ASN A 156 -14.39 -2.17 -0.21
C ASN A 156 -14.35 -2.61 1.26
N THR A 157 -14.19 -1.66 2.19
CA THR A 157 -14.06 -1.95 3.63
C THR A 157 -15.20 -2.83 4.16
N ARG A 158 -16.43 -2.69 3.64
CA ARG A 158 -17.62 -3.41 4.11
C ARG A 158 -17.65 -4.88 3.70
N ASN A 159 -17.22 -5.22 2.47
CA ASN A 159 -17.37 -6.57 1.92
C ASN A 159 -16.10 -7.44 2.02
N ILE A 160 -14.96 -6.85 2.38
CA ILE A 160 -13.74 -7.61 2.65
C ILE A 160 -13.90 -8.32 4.01
N PRO A 161 -13.73 -9.66 4.07
CA PRO A 161 -13.84 -10.37 5.34
C PRO A 161 -12.84 -9.85 6.37
N LYS A 162 -13.32 -9.50 7.56
CA LYS A 162 -12.50 -8.97 8.64
C LYS A 162 -12.03 -10.09 9.55
N VAL A 163 -10.72 -10.22 9.70
CA VAL A 163 -10.11 -11.22 10.60
C VAL A 163 -10.01 -10.62 12.00
N VAL A 164 -10.40 -11.37 13.03
CA VAL A 164 -10.38 -10.89 14.42
C VAL A 164 -9.73 -11.92 15.32
N GLY A 165 -8.68 -11.52 16.04
CA GLY A 165 -8.06 -12.32 17.09
C GLY A 165 -8.07 -11.57 18.41
N GLY A 166 -8.85 -12.05 19.38
CA GLY A 166 -8.90 -11.49 20.74
C GLY A 166 -7.92 -12.16 21.70
N MET A 167 -7.46 -11.41 22.72
CA MET A 167 -6.60 -11.93 23.80
C MET A 167 -7.22 -13.11 24.56
N THR A 168 -8.56 -13.17 24.57
CA THR A 168 -9.36 -14.27 25.11
C THR A 168 -10.53 -14.56 24.16
N ALA A 169 -11.20 -15.70 24.33
CA ALA A 169 -12.41 -16.03 23.55
C ALA A 169 -13.48 -14.93 23.67
N ARG A 170 -13.70 -14.38 24.88
CA ARG A 170 -14.62 -13.25 25.10
C ARG A 170 -14.19 -12.00 24.36
N CYS A 171 -12.89 -11.70 24.28
CA CYS A 171 -12.41 -10.56 23.47
C CYS A 171 -12.73 -10.76 21.99
N SER A 172 -12.54 -11.97 21.46
CA SER A 172 -12.90 -12.30 20.07
C SER A 172 -14.40 -12.16 19.83
N GLU A 173 -15.25 -12.62 20.76
CA GLU A 173 -16.71 -12.50 20.67
C GLU A 173 -17.16 -11.03 20.64
N VAL A 174 -16.65 -10.20 21.57
CA VAL A 174 -17.03 -8.78 21.66
C VAL A 174 -16.55 -8.01 20.42
N ALA A 175 -15.31 -8.25 19.96
CA ALA A 175 -14.80 -7.62 18.76
C ALA A 175 -15.53 -8.07 17.49
N ALA A 176 -15.87 -9.36 17.37
CA ALA A 176 -16.64 -9.87 16.26
C ALA A 176 -18.07 -9.30 16.24
N ALA A 177 -18.70 -9.15 17.41
CA ALA A 177 -20.00 -8.51 17.54
C ALA A 177 -19.98 -7.05 17.07
N LEU A 178 -18.94 -6.28 17.41
CA LEU A 178 -18.78 -4.92 16.91
C LEU A 178 -18.74 -4.89 15.37
N TYR A 179 -17.82 -5.65 14.76
CA TYR A 179 -17.63 -5.59 13.31
C TYR A 179 -18.78 -6.18 12.52
N SER A 180 -19.49 -7.18 13.05
CA SER A 180 -20.61 -7.82 12.33
C SER A 180 -21.78 -6.84 12.06
N ASN A 181 -21.80 -5.67 12.70
CA ASN A 181 -22.78 -4.62 12.43
C ASN A 181 -22.43 -3.75 11.21
N CYS A 182 -21.14 -3.64 10.85
CA CYS A 182 -20.68 -2.78 9.75
C CYS A 182 -19.97 -3.53 8.62
N ILE A 183 -19.54 -4.78 8.84
CA ILE A 183 -18.82 -5.63 7.89
C ILE A 183 -19.63 -6.89 7.60
N GLU A 184 -19.68 -7.31 6.34
CA GLU A 184 -20.52 -8.43 5.87
C GLU A 184 -20.05 -9.80 6.39
N SER A 185 -18.75 -9.99 6.59
CA SER A 185 -18.17 -11.25 7.04
C SER A 185 -17.06 -11.02 8.05
N VAL A 186 -17.16 -11.66 9.21
CA VAL A 186 -16.13 -11.66 10.24
C VAL A 186 -15.60 -13.08 10.44
N VAL A 187 -14.27 -13.22 10.45
CA VAL A 187 -13.56 -14.49 10.63
C VAL A 187 -12.75 -14.41 11.91
N THR A 188 -13.16 -15.16 12.93
CA THR A 188 -12.41 -15.21 14.19
C THR A 188 -11.26 -16.20 14.11
N VAL A 189 -10.13 -15.84 14.74
CA VAL A 189 -8.97 -16.72 14.93
C VAL A 189 -8.64 -16.84 16.42
N SER A 190 -7.75 -17.77 16.74
CA SER A 190 -7.51 -18.20 18.13
C SER A 190 -6.79 -17.17 19.01
N SER A 191 -6.06 -16.21 18.43
CA SER A 191 -5.35 -15.18 19.20
C SER A 191 -5.02 -13.95 18.34
N PRO A 192 -4.66 -12.80 18.95
CA PRO A 192 -4.22 -11.63 18.22
C PRO A 192 -2.96 -11.93 17.41
N ARG A 193 -2.05 -12.75 17.96
CA ARG A 193 -0.83 -13.19 17.27
C ARG A 193 -1.10 -13.91 15.95
N VAL A 194 -2.14 -14.75 15.89
CA VAL A 194 -2.55 -15.38 14.62
C VAL A 194 -3.08 -14.34 13.64
N ALA A 195 -3.92 -13.40 14.10
CA ALA A 195 -4.45 -12.34 13.25
C ALA A 195 -3.36 -11.39 12.73
N GLU A 196 -2.37 -11.04 13.55
CA GLU A 196 -1.17 -10.28 13.16
C GLU A 196 -0.37 -11.03 12.08
N MET A 197 -0.18 -12.34 12.26
CA MET A 197 0.53 -13.17 11.28
C MET A 197 -0.22 -13.30 9.95
N VAL A 198 -1.56 -13.33 9.95
CA VAL A 198 -2.36 -13.38 8.71
C VAL A 198 -2.00 -12.23 7.78
N LYS A 199 -1.93 -11.00 8.30
CA LYS A 199 -1.60 -9.81 7.48
C LYS A 199 -0.20 -9.89 6.87
N LEU A 200 0.77 -10.31 7.68
CA LEU A 200 2.16 -10.45 7.23
C LEU A 200 2.31 -11.59 6.22
N LEU A 201 1.57 -12.68 6.41
CA LEU A 201 1.54 -13.79 5.45
C LEU A 201 1.00 -13.31 4.10
N GLU A 202 -0.12 -12.58 4.07
CA GLU A 202 -0.71 -12.05 2.83
C GLU A 202 0.27 -11.18 2.04
N ASN A 203 0.91 -10.22 2.71
CA ASN A 203 1.86 -9.31 2.05
C ASN A 203 3.20 -9.98 1.73
N THR A 204 3.68 -10.90 2.56
CA THR A 204 4.88 -11.71 2.26
C THR A 204 4.64 -12.60 1.06
N TYR A 205 3.50 -13.29 1.01
CA TYR A 205 3.13 -14.14 -0.11
C TYR A 205 3.06 -13.34 -1.42
N ARG A 206 2.46 -12.15 -1.39
CA ARG A 206 2.44 -11.24 -2.55
C ARG A 206 3.86 -10.80 -2.96
N SER A 207 4.69 -10.37 -2.01
CA SER A 207 6.07 -9.92 -2.27
C SER A 207 6.93 -11.02 -2.88
N VAL A 208 6.86 -12.23 -2.33
CA VAL A 208 7.63 -13.40 -2.79
C VAL A 208 7.22 -13.82 -4.20
N ASN A 209 5.93 -13.89 -4.49
CA ASN A 209 5.48 -14.28 -5.84
C ASN A 209 5.78 -13.20 -6.89
N ILE A 210 5.69 -11.91 -6.55
CA ILE A 210 6.14 -10.84 -7.45
C ILE A 210 7.65 -10.97 -7.69
N GLY A 211 8.44 -11.22 -6.66
CA GLY A 211 9.88 -11.46 -6.78
C GLY A 211 10.21 -12.65 -7.69
N LEU A 212 9.51 -13.77 -7.51
CA LEU A 212 9.64 -14.95 -8.37
C LEU A 212 9.33 -14.62 -9.84
N VAL A 213 8.20 -13.96 -10.11
CA VAL A 213 7.80 -13.63 -11.48
C VAL A 213 8.73 -12.60 -12.11
N ASN A 214 9.26 -11.65 -11.34
CA ASN A 214 10.30 -10.71 -11.78
C ASN A 214 11.61 -11.41 -12.14
N GLU A 215 12.04 -12.39 -11.35
CA GLU A 215 13.22 -13.21 -11.68
C GLU A 215 13.00 -14.02 -12.97
N LEU A 216 11.83 -14.62 -13.11
CA LEU A 216 11.43 -15.34 -14.33
C LEU A 216 11.39 -14.40 -15.55
N ALA A 217 10.89 -13.17 -15.42
CA ALA A 217 10.90 -12.20 -16.51
C ALA A 217 12.33 -11.90 -17.00
N ARG A 218 13.27 -11.68 -16.08
CA ARG A 218 14.69 -11.47 -16.43
C ARG A 218 15.31 -12.70 -17.10
N MET A 219 14.92 -13.90 -16.68
CA MET A 219 15.37 -15.15 -17.29
C MET A 219 14.78 -15.34 -18.69
N CYS A 220 13.47 -15.16 -18.84
CA CYS A 220 12.74 -15.21 -20.11
C CYS A 220 13.30 -14.20 -21.12
N HIS A 221 13.64 -12.98 -20.68
CA HIS A 221 14.31 -11.98 -21.51
C HIS A 221 15.63 -12.50 -22.11
N LYS A 222 16.46 -13.19 -21.32
CA LYS A 222 17.71 -13.79 -21.81
C LYS A 222 17.49 -15.00 -22.72
N LEU A 223 16.41 -15.75 -22.51
CA LEU A 223 16.03 -16.90 -23.32
C LEU A 223 15.27 -16.53 -24.60
N GLY A 224 14.88 -15.25 -24.77
CA GLY A 224 14.03 -14.81 -25.89
C GLY A 224 12.59 -15.32 -25.80
N VAL A 225 12.09 -15.56 -24.59
CA VAL A 225 10.71 -16.03 -24.31
C VAL A 225 9.88 -14.87 -23.78
N ASP A 226 8.64 -14.73 -24.24
CA ASP A 226 7.69 -13.75 -23.72
C ASP A 226 7.08 -14.24 -22.39
N ILE A 227 7.47 -13.61 -21.28
CA ILE A 227 6.99 -13.96 -19.94
C ILE A 227 5.47 -13.73 -19.80
N TRP A 228 4.90 -12.76 -20.50
CA TRP A 228 3.47 -12.47 -20.44
C TRP A 228 2.65 -13.57 -21.10
N GLU A 229 3.10 -14.06 -22.26
CA GLU A 229 2.51 -15.23 -22.92
C GLU A 229 2.59 -16.48 -22.02
N VAL A 230 3.73 -16.70 -21.36
CA VAL A 230 3.91 -17.81 -20.41
C VAL A 230 2.91 -17.72 -19.25
N ILE A 231 2.75 -16.54 -18.64
CA ILE A 231 1.79 -16.33 -17.53
C ILE A 231 0.36 -16.51 -18.03
N ASP A 232 0.02 -15.98 -19.20
CA ASP A 232 -1.31 -16.09 -19.79
C ASP A 232 -1.68 -17.53 -20.15
N ALA A 233 -0.71 -18.35 -20.57
CA ALA A 233 -0.90 -19.78 -20.74
C ALA A 233 -1.03 -20.49 -19.38
N ALA A 234 -0.15 -20.18 -18.42
CA ALA A 234 -0.14 -20.82 -17.10
C ALA A 234 -1.42 -20.57 -16.29
N LYS A 235 -1.99 -19.36 -16.37
CA LYS A 235 -3.24 -19.00 -15.66
C LYS A 235 -4.48 -19.74 -16.14
N THR A 236 -4.41 -20.44 -17.29
CA THR A 236 -5.50 -21.32 -17.74
C THR A 236 -5.62 -22.59 -16.89
N LYS A 237 -4.59 -22.92 -16.11
CA LYS A 237 -4.63 -24.05 -15.18
C LYS A 237 -5.56 -23.73 -13.99
N PRO A 238 -6.62 -24.51 -13.76
CA PRO A 238 -7.66 -24.15 -12.78
C PRO A 238 -7.25 -24.33 -11.31
N PHE A 239 -6.02 -24.79 -11.02
CA PHE A 239 -5.55 -25.01 -9.66
C PHE A 239 -4.03 -24.84 -9.55
N GLY A 240 -3.57 -24.48 -8.34
CA GLY A 240 -2.14 -24.42 -8.00
C GLY A 240 -1.35 -23.31 -8.71
N PHE A 241 -2.03 -22.41 -9.41
CA PHE A 241 -1.41 -21.23 -10.00
C PHE A 241 -2.35 -20.03 -9.87
N MET A 242 -1.93 -19.06 -9.07
CA MET A 242 -2.55 -17.73 -9.03
C MET A 242 -1.57 -16.78 -9.72
N PRO A 243 -1.98 -16.07 -10.78
CA PRO A 243 -1.05 -15.26 -11.55
C PRO A 243 -0.57 -14.07 -10.73
N PHE A 244 0.75 -13.87 -10.76
CA PHE A 244 1.41 -12.62 -10.43
C PHE A 244 2.06 -12.11 -11.70
N TYR A 245 2.26 -10.80 -11.79
CA TYR A 245 2.76 -10.16 -13.00
C TYR A 245 4.07 -9.45 -12.70
N PRO A 246 5.03 -9.50 -13.64
CA PRO A 246 6.28 -8.78 -13.45
C PRO A 246 6.04 -7.28 -13.68
N GLY A 247 7.03 -6.47 -13.32
CA GLY A 247 6.93 -5.03 -13.47
C GLY A 247 8.24 -4.30 -13.23
N PRO A 248 8.20 -2.94 -13.18
CA PRO A 248 9.38 -2.12 -12.95
C PRO A 248 9.92 -2.25 -11.52
N GLY A 249 9.17 -2.87 -10.63
CA GLY A 249 9.52 -3.08 -9.23
C GLY A 249 8.27 -3.24 -8.37
N LEU A 250 8.50 -3.25 -7.07
CA LEU A 250 7.46 -3.31 -6.05
C LEU A 250 7.31 -1.93 -5.43
N GLY A 251 6.08 -1.48 -5.19
CA GLY A 251 5.86 -0.21 -4.51
C GLY A 251 4.64 -0.16 -3.61
N GLY A 252 4.33 1.03 -3.12
CA GLY A 252 3.31 1.27 -2.11
C GLY A 252 3.82 0.99 -0.70
N HIS A 253 3.00 1.31 0.31
CA HIS A 253 3.47 1.37 1.68
C HIS A 253 3.51 0.03 2.44
N CYS A 254 2.81 -1.00 1.98
CA CYS A 254 2.64 -2.24 2.75
C CYS A 254 3.56 -3.38 2.27
N ILE A 255 3.63 -3.63 0.96
CA ILE A 255 4.34 -4.82 0.43
C ILE A 255 5.86 -4.72 0.60
N PRO A 256 6.50 -3.56 0.40
CA PRO A 256 7.93 -3.42 0.63
C PRO A 256 8.30 -3.47 2.13
N ILE A 257 7.37 -3.13 3.02
CA ILE A 257 7.65 -2.90 4.45
C ILE A 257 7.29 -4.11 5.31
N ASP A 258 6.08 -4.65 5.18
CA ASP A 258 5.56 -5.69 6.08
C ASP A 258 6.40 -6.97 6.11
N PRO A 259 6.96 -7.48 5.00
CA PRO A 259 7.84 -8.64 5.05
C PRO A 259 9.13 -8.37 5.84
N ILE A 260 9.59 -7.12 5.90
CA ILE A 260 10.75 -6.72 6.71
C ILE A 260 10.42 -6.80 8.21
N TYR A 261 9.20 -6.43 8.61
CA TYR A 261 8.71 -6.62 9.99
C TYR A 261 8.80 -8.09 10.41
N LEU A 262 8.29 -8.98 9.56
CA LEU A 262 8.32 -10.43 9.84
C LEU A 262 9.76 -10.94 9.91
N SER A 263 10.62 -10.50 8.99
CA SER A 263 12.05 -10.86 8.98
C SER A 263 12.80 -10.35 10.21
N TRP A 264 12.44 -9.16 10.71
CA TRP A 264 12.97 -8.61 11.95
C TRP A 264 12.55 -9.45 13.17
N LYS A 265 11.25 -9.78 13.31
CA LYS A 265 10.76 -10.58 14.44
C LYS A 265 11.33 -12.01 14.39
N ALA A 266 11.47 -12.59 13.20
CA ALA A 266 12.06 -13.90 13.01
C ALA A 266 13.54 -13.97 13.46
N ARG A 267 14.33 -12.93 13.16
CA ARG A 267 15.74 -12.84 13.59
C ARG A 267 15.90 -12.87 15.11
N GLN A 268 14.95 -12.32 15.87
CA GLN A 268 15.00 -12.33 17.34
C GLN A 268 14.89 -13.74 17.94
N VAL A 269 14.28 -14.67 17.21
CA VAL A 269 14.17 -16.08 17.61
C VAL A 269 15.17 -16.97 16.88
N GLY A 270 16.19 -16.37 16.25
CA GLY A 270 17.24 -17.09 15.52
C GLY A 270 16.81 -17.70 14.19
N PHE A 271 15.68 -17.24 13.61
CA PHE A 271 15.21 -17.71 12.30
C PHE A 271 15.54 -16.71 11.19
N GLU A 272 16.19 -17.19 10.13
CA GLU A 272 16.48 -16.40 8.95
C GLU A 272 15.40 -16.59 7.87
N ALA A 273 14.68 -15.52 7.54
CA ALA A 273 13.63 -15.54 6.52
C ALA A 273 14.19 -15.42 5.08
N GLN A 274 14.84 -16.49 4.59
CA GLN A 274 15.57 -16.49 3.31
C GLN A 274 14.72 -16.07 2.10
N PHE A 275 13.48 -16.58 1.98
CA PHE A 275 12.59 -16.22 0.87
C PHE A 275 12.24 -14.73 0.86
N ILE A 276 12.06 -14.13 2.03
CA ILE A 276 11.75 -12.70 2.14
C ILE A 276 12.95 -11.87 1.67
N SER A 277 14.15 -12.22 2.13
CA SER A 277 15.39 -11.56 1.73
C SER A 277 15.64 -11.67 0.22
N LEU A 278 15.43 -12.86 -0.36
CA LEU A 278 15.62 -13.10 -1.79
C LEU A 278 14.62 -12.30 -2.63
N ALA A 279 13.33 -12.36 -2.27
CA ALA A 279 12.29 -11.62 -2.97
C ALA A 279 12.53 -10.10 -2.92
N SER A 280 12.90 -9.58 -1.75
CA SER A 280 13.25 -8.16 -1.57
C SER A 280 14.42 -7.76 -2.47
N LYS A 281 15.51 -8.54 -2.48
CA LYS A 281 16.66 -8.30 -3.35
C LYS A 281 16.30 -8.27 -4.84
N ILE A 282 15.46 -9.20 -5.30
CA ILE A 282 15.03 -9.25 -6.70
C ILE A 282 14.17 -8.02 -7.02
N ASN A 283 13.16 -7.72 -6.20
CA ASN A 283 12.23 -6.62 -6.43
C ASN A 283 12.95 -5.25 -6.44
N ILE A 284 13.88 -5.01 -5.52
CA ILE A 284 14.70 -3.78 -5.47
C ILE A 284 15.60 -3.65 -6.71
N SER A 285 15.98 -4.76 -7.35
CA SER A 285 16.83 -4.73 -8.55
C SER A 285 16.07 -4.46 -9.85
N MET A 286 14.74 -4.48 -9.85
CA MET A 286 13.94 -4.32 -11.06
C MET A 286 14.03 -2.92 -11.70
N PRO A 287 14.09 -1.79 -10.95
CA PRO A 287 14.33 -0.49 -11.54
C PRO A 287 15.60 -0.43 -12.40
N GLN A 288 16.70 -1.04 -11.91
CA GLN A 288 17.94 -1.14 -12.70
C GLN A 288 17.74 -1.97 -13.97
N PHE A 289 17.00 -3.08 -13.89
CA PHE A 289 16.69 -3.88 -15.08
C PHE A 289 15.89 -3.09 -16.13
N VAL A 290 14.96 -2.22 -15.70
CA VAL A 290 14.25 -1.30 -16.62
C VAL A 290 15.22 -0.30 -17.26
N VAL A 291 16.15 0.27 -16.49
CA VAL A 291 17.19 1.16 -17.03
C VAL A 291 18.05 0.44 -18.07
N ASP A 292 18.40 -0.82 -17.85
CA ASP A 292 19.16 -1.64 -18.80
C ASP A 292 18.37 -1.86 -20.11
N LEU A 293 17.04 -2.04 -20.03
CA LEU A 293 16.17 -2.11 -21.20
C LEU A 293 16.14 -0.79 -21.98
N VAL A 294 16.07 0.35 -21.29
CA VAL A 294 16.14 1.68 -21.92
C VAL A 294 17.49 1.87 -22.61
N LEU A 295 18.59 1.53 -21.94
CA LEU A 295 19.95 1.57 -22.51
C LEU A 295 20.05 0.75 -23.79
N LYS A 296 19.55 -0.49 -23.76
CA LYS A 296 19.51 -1.36 -24.94
C LYS A 296 18.69 -0.71 -26.07
N ALA A 297 17.50 -0.21 -25.74
CA ALA A 297 16.57 0.35 -26.72
C ALA A 297 17.12 1.60 -27.44
N LEU A 298 17.84 2.45 -26.70
CA LEU A 298 18.55 3.60 -27.26
C LEU A 298 19.82 3.18 -28.04
N ASN A 299 20.58 2.22 -27.53
CA ASN A 299 21.80 1.75 -28.18
C ASN A 299 21.53 1.08 -29.53
N ASP A 300 20.44 0.33 -29.67
CA ASP A 300 20.00 -0.24 -30.95
C ASP A 300 19.70 0.85 -32.02
N ARG A 301 19.61 2.12 -31.61
CA ARG A 301 19.42 3.31 -32.46
C ARG A 301 20.67 4.20 -32.55
N GLY A 302 21.78 3.79 -31.95
CA GLY A 302 22.99 4.61 -31.86
C GLY A 302 22.82 5.88 -31.02
N LYS A 303 21.84 5.90 -30.10
CA LYS A 303 21.59 7.03 -29.19
C LYS A 303 22.21 6.73 -27.82
N ALA A 304 23.00 7.66 -27.30
CA ALA A 304 23.50 7.58 -25.92
C ALA A 304 22.39 7.98 -24.92
N LEU A 305 22.40 7.38 -23.72
CA LEU A 305 21.47 7.75 -22.65
C LEU A 305 21.75 9.14 -22.08
N ASN A 306 23.02 9.52 -21.95
CA ASN A 306 23.39 10.85 -21.50
C ASN A 306 22.89 11.91 -22.49
N GLY A 307 22.01 12.80 -22.03
CA GLY A 307 21.32 13.79 -22.84
C GLY A 307 20.11 13.27 -23.62
N ALA A 308 19.74 11.99 -23.49
CA ALA A 308 18.50 11.48 -24.08
C ALA A 308 17.28 12.04 -23.37
N ARG A 309 16.23 12.35 -24.14
CA ARG A 309 14.93 12.81 -23.63
C ARG A 309 14.05 11.60 -23.36
N ILE A 310 13.79 11.30 -22.10
CA ILE A 310 12.98 10.16 -21.68
C ILE A 310 11.64 10.65 -21.13
N PHE A 311 10.56 10.06 -21.62
CA PHE A 311 9.21 10.35 -21.18
C PHE A 311 8.66 9.20 -20.34
N LEU A 312 8.45 9.43 -19.04
CA LEU A 312 7.88 8.44 -18.15
C LEU A 312 6.36 8.49 -18.23
N VAL A 313 5.74 7.34 -18.48
CA VAL A 313 4.29 7.17 -18.49
C VAL A 313 3.88 6.49 -17.19
N GLY A 314 3.29 7.29 -16.30
CA GLY A 314 2.90 6.95 -14.93
C GLY A 314 4.05 7.04 -13.94
N VAL A 315 3.79 7.62 -12.76
CA VAL A 315 4.74 7.70 -11.63
C VAL A 315 4.15 7.22 -10.31
N ALA A 316 2.83 7.08 -10.20
CA ALA A 316 2.19 6.39 -9.09
C ALA A 316 2.64 4.91 -9.01
N TYR A 317 2.62 4.31 -7.81
CA TYR A 317 3.09 2.93 -7.64
C TYR A 317 2.12 1.89 -8.25
N LYS A 318 0.84 2.25 -8.38
CA LYS A 318 -0.27 1.42 -8.90
C LYS A 318 -1.18 2.27 -9.80
N ALA A 319 -1.78 1.66 -10.80
CA ALA A 319 -2.78 2.32 -11.64
C ALA A 319 -4.02 2.70 -10.82
N GLY A 320 -4.63 3.85 -11.15
CA GLY A 320 -5.84 4.37 -10.51
C GLY A 320 -5.65 5.04 -9.14
N VAL A 321 -4.42 5.27 -8.70
CA VAL A 321 -4.12 5.98 -7.44
C VAL A 321 -3.11 7.11 -7.66
N SER A 322 -3.09 8.10 -6.76
CA SER A 322 -2.15 9.23 -6.76
C SER A 322 -0.92 9.02 -5.87
N ASP A 323 -0.75 7.83 -5.30
CA ASP A 323 0.27 7.56 -4.29
C ASP A 323 1.61 7.21 -4.95
N ILE A 324 2.63 8.00 -4.63
CA ILE A 324 4.00 7.87 -5.15
C ILE A 324 4.98 7.31 -4.12
N ARG A 325 4.52 6.98 -2.90
CA ARG A 325 5.39 6.44 -1.85
C ARG A 325 5.93 5.08 -2.25
N GLU A 326 7.24 4.90 -2.10
CA GLU A 326 7.96 3.70 -2.54
C GLU A 326 7.68 3.33 -4.01
N SER A 327 7.39 4.32 -4.87
CA SER A 327 7.08 4.03 -6.28
C SER A 327 8.35 3.61 -7.04
N PRO A 328 8.37 2.44 -7.70
CA PRO A 328 9.53 2.02 -8.49
C PRO A 328 9.77 2.94 -9.69
N ALA A 329 8.76 3.73 -10.10
CA ALA A 329 8.93 4.70 -11.16
C ALA A 329 9.90 5.83 -10.77
N LEU A 330 9.93 6.21 -9.49
CA LEU A 330 10.86 7.21 -8.98
C LEU A 330 12.28 6.67 -8.88
N ASP A 331 12.46 5.39 -8.56
CA ASP A 331 13.77 4.73 -8.61
C ASP A 331 14.31 4.69 -10.04
N VAL A 332 13.47 4.32 -11.01
CA VAL A 332 13.83 4.37 -12.44
C VAL A 332 14.19 5.80 -12.86
N TRP A 333 13.38 6.80 -12.46
CA TRP A 333 13.68 8.21 -12.73
C TRP A 333 15.06 8.58 -12.21
N HIS A 334 15.33 8.29 -10.93
CA HIS A 334 16.59 8.62 -10.27
C HIS A 334 17.78 8.03 -11.02
N LEU A 335 17.77 6.73 -11.29
CA LEU A 335 18.85 6.03 -12.00
C LEU A 335 19.07 6.57 -13.42
N LEU A 336 18.00 6.87 -14.16
CA LEU A 336 18.14 7.49 -15.49
C LEU A 336 18.75 8.90 -15.40
N SER A 337 18.38 9.66 -14.37
CA SER A 337 18.91 11.02 -14.15
C SER A 337 20.39 11.00 -13.76
N GLU A 338 20.83 10.03 -12.96
CA GLU A 338 22.25 9.83 -12.63
C GLU A 338 23.10 9.53 -13.88
N LEU A 339 22.52 8.85 -14.87
CA LEU A 339 23.14 8.57 -16.17
C LEU A 339 23.04 9.75 -17.16
N GLY A 340 22.50 10.90 -16.73
CA GLY A 340 22.45 12.15 -17.49
C GLY A 340 21.25 12.28 -18.43
N ALA A 341 20.22 11.43 -18.30
CA ALA A 341 19.01 11.56 -19.11
C ALA A 341 18.19 12.78 -18.68
N GLN A 342 17.48 13.38 -19.65
CA GLN A 342 16.52 14.46 -19.43
C GLN A 342 15.13 13.85 -19.31
N ILE A 343 14.55 13.93 -18.11
CA ILE A 343 13.29 13.25 -17.81
C ILE A 343 12.13 14.23 -17.82
N SER A 344 11.05 13.85 -18.50
CA SER A 344 9.70 14.36 -18.27
C SER A 344 8.74 13.22 -18.00
N TYR A 345 7.56 13.52 -17.45
CA TYR A 345 6.58 12.49 -17.12
C TYR A 345 5.16 12.94 -17.44
N HIS A 346 4.28 11.95 -17.57
CA HIS A 346 2.84 12.12 -17.52
C HIS A 346 2.25 11.15 -16.51
N ASP A 347 1.42 11.67 -15.61
CA ASP A 347 0.54 10.91 -14.74
C ASP A 347 -0.74 11.73 -14.49
N PRO A 348 -1.93 11.17 -14.75
CA PRO A 348 -3.20 11.89 -14.57
C PRO A 348 -3.59 12.10 -13.11
N HIS A 349 -3.07 11.30 -12.18
CA HIS A 349 -3.38 11.42 -10.74
C HIS A 349 -2.29 12.14 -9.95
N VAL A 350 -1.12 12.35 -10.56
CA VAL A 350 0.01 13.08 -9.96
C VAL A 350 0.31 14.30 -10.84
N PRO A 351 -0.48 15.40 -10.72
CA PRO A 351 -0.31 16.58 -11.57
C PRO A 351 1.02 17.30 -11.32
N GLU A 352 1.53 17.21 -10.10
CA GLU A 352 2.82 17.75 -9.69
C GLU A 352 3.45 16.89 -8.60
N LEU A 353 4.78 16.87 -8.58
CA LEU A 353 5.55 16.24 -7.51
C LEU A 353 6.88 16.98 -7.29
N GLU A 354 7.38 16.91 -6.06
CA GLU A 354 8.72 17.34 -5.72
C GLU A 354 9.66 16.13 -5.68
N PHE A 355 10.69 16.13 -6.53
CA PHE A 355 11.64 15.03 -6.61
C PHE A 355 13.02 15.54 -7.03
N LEU A 356 14.06 15.01 -6.36
CA LEU A 356 15.46 15.45 -6.53
C LEU A 356 15.63 16.98 -6.31
N GLY A 357 14.90 17.54 -5.33
CA GLY A 357 14.97 18.95 -4.95
C GLY A 357 14.39 19.92 -5.98
N ARG A 358 13.57 19.43 -6.91
CA ARG A 358 12.90 20.25 -7.94
C ARG A 358 11.42 19.88 -8.04
N ARG A 359 10.60 20.86 -8.36
CA ARG A 359 9.19 20.66 -8.71
C ARG A 359 9.09 20.25 -10.17
N HIS A 360 8.35 19.18 -10.43
CA HIS A 360 8.07 18.67 -11.79
C HIS A 360 6.56 18.63 -12.01
N VAL A 361 6.14 19.04 -13.20
CA VAL A 361 4.72 19.08 -13.59
C VAL A 361 4.46 18.01 -14.63
N SER A 362 3.37 17.28 -14.46
CA SER A 362 2.88 16.27 -15.40
C SER A 362 2.58 16.93 -16.75
N GLN A 363 3.14 16.38 -17.82
CA GLN A 363 2.98 16.90 -19.18
C GLN A 363 1.87 16.14 -19.90
N ALA A 364 1.12 16.79 -20.78
CA ALA A 364 0.09 16.10 -21.57
C ALA A 364 0.72 15.10 -22.57
N VAL A 365 -0.01 14.00 -22.81
CA VAL A 365 0.32 13.03 -23.87
C VAL A 365 -0.19 13.56 -25.20
N GLU A 366 0.68 14.20 -25.96
CA GLU A 366 0.35 14.84 -27.24
C GLU A 366 1.33 14.39 -28.32
N ALA A 367 0.88 14.41 -29.58
CA ALA A 367 1.69 13.94 -30.70
C ALA A 367 3.04 14.66 -30.81
N ASP A 368 3.04 16.00 -30.66
CA ASP A 368 4.25 16.81 -30.81
C ASP A 368 5.22 16.63 -29.64
N SER A 369 4.73 16.42 -28.41
CA SER A 369 5.61 16.12 -27.27
C SER A 369 6.25 14.74 -27.42
N LEU A 370 5.48 13.73 -27.84
CA LEU A 370 5.94 12.36 -28.06
C LEU A 370 6.89 12.20 -29.25
N ARG A 371 6.80 13.04 -30.29
CA ARG A 371 7.77 13.05 -31.40
C ARG A 371 9.12 13.64 -30.99
N ASN A 372 9.12 14.46 -29.95
CA ASN A 372 10.28 15.19 -29.45
C ASN A 372 10.94 14.52 -28.24
N ILE A 373 10.75 13.22 -28.05
CA ILE A 373 11.47 12.42 -27.05
C ILE A 373 12.34 11.40 -27.78
N ASP A 374 13.27 10.76 -27.06
CA ASP A 374 14.08 9.66 -27.59
C ASP A 374 13.50 8.29 -27.18
N CYS A 375 12.86 8.19 -26.01
CA CYS A 375 12.19 6.96 -25.55
C CYS A 375 11.06 7.27 -24.56
N ALA A 376 9.92 6.57 -24.71
CA ALA A 376 8.86 6.52 -23.71
C ALA A 376 9.00 5.26 -22.84
N VAL A 377 8.86 5.40 -21.52
CA VAL A 377 8.97 4.28 -20.57
C VAL A 377 7.66 4.15 -19.81
N ILE A 378 6.95 3.05 -20.02
CA ILE A 378 5.66 2.80 -19.36
C ILE A 378 5.93 2.10 -18.04
N LEU A 379 5.72 2.84 -16.94
CA LEU A 379 5.99 2.42 -15.58
C LEU A 379 4.70 2.18 -14.79
N THR A 380 3.66 2.95 -15.07
CA THR A 380 2.29 2.70 -14.58
C THR A 380 1.28 3.01 -15.68
N ALA A 381 0.56 1.98 -16.12
CA ALA A 381 -0.42 2.09 -17.19
C ALA A 381 -1.81 2.44 -16.61
N HIS A 382 -2.06 3.73 -16.36
CA HIS A 382 -3.38 4.23 -15.99
C HIS A 382 -4.37 4.07 -17.16
N GLY A 383 -5.64 3.83 -16.86
CA GLY A 383 -6.67 3.60 -17.89
C GLY A 383 -7.02 4.87 -18.67
N GLU A 384 -6.73 6.03 -18.10
CA GLU A 384 -6.98 7.37 -18.63
C GLU A 384 -5.92 7.81 -19.65
N ILE A 385 -4.79 7.10 -19.73
CA ILE A 385 -3.69 7.45 -20.63
C ILE A 385 -3.98 6.89 -22.02
N ASP A 386 -3.94 7.74 -23.04
CA ASP A 386 -4.02 7.33 -24.43
C ASP A 386 -2.70 6.66 -24.88
N LEU A 387 -2.60 5.38 -24.57
CA LEU A 387 -1.47 4.54 -24.98
C LEU A 387 -1.40 4.36 -26.50
N ALA A 388 -2.50 4.56 -27.25
CA ALA A 388 -2.45 4.49 -28.70
C ALA A 388 -1.64 5.67 -29.28
N LEU A 389 -1.80 6.88 -28.73
CA LEU A 389 -0.96 8.03 -29.09
C LEU A 389 0.52 7.81 -28.77
N VAL A 390 0.82 7.27 -27.58
CA VAL A 390 2.20 6.89 -27.20
C VAL A 390 2.74 5.89 -28.21
N ARG A 391 1.98 4.86 -28.55
CA ARG A 391 2.37 3.86 -29.53
C ARG A 391 2.59 4.48 -30.89
N GLU A 392 1.72 5.37 -31.37
CA GLU A 392 1.79 5.95 -32.71
C GLU A 392 3.02 6.84 -32.88
N HIS A 393 3.26 7.75 -31.92
CA HIS A 393 4.17 8.88 -32.09
C HIS A 393 5.53 8.74 -31.40
N ALA A 394 5.66 7.93 -30.35
CA ALA A 394 6.96 7.77 -29.69
C ALA A 394 7.94 6.98 -30.58
N PRO A 395 9.19 7.45 -30.75
CA PRO A 395 10.18 6.79 -31.62
C PRO A 395 10.75 5.50 -31.03
N CYS A 396 10.62 5.32 -29.72
CA CYS A 396 11.04 4.13 -28.98
C CYS A 396 10.18 4.00 -27.72
N ILE A 397 9.81 2.78 -27.35
CA ILE A 397 8.96 2.49 -26.20
C ILE A 397 9.53 1.31 -25.42
N VAL A 398 9.68 1.48 -24.11
CA VAL A 398 9.93 0.39 -23.16
C VAL A 398 8.67 0.18 -22.33
N ASP A 399 8.01 -0.95 -22.53
CA ASP A 399 6.79 -1.35 -21.84
C ASP A 399 7.09 -2.35 -20.72
N THR A 400 6.97 -1.89 -19.47
CA THR A 400 7.22 -2.73 -18.27
C THR A 400 5.94 -3.31 -17.67
N ARG A 401 4.77 -2.97 -18.24
CA ARG A 401 3.45 -3.27 -17.65
C ARG A 401 2.53 -4.06 -18.58
N ASN A 402 3.05 -4.50 -19.74
CA ASN A 402 2.25 -5.14 -20.79
C ASN A 402 1.08 -4.24 -21.24
N ALA A 403 1.34 -2.95 -21.37
CA ALA A 403 0.40 -1.95 -21.84
C ALA A 403 -0.07 -2.22 -23.29
N TYR A 404 0.70 -2.99 -24.06
CA TYR A 404 0.29 -3.50 -25.38
C TYR A 404 0.21 -5.04 -25.39
N PRO A 405 -0.90 -5.63 -24.91
CA PRO A 405 -1.08 -7.08 -24.92
C PRO A 405 -1.01 -7.66 -26.34
N GLY A 406 -0.32 -8.79 -26.51
CA GLY A 406 -0.15 -9.47 -27.81
C GLY A 406 0.80 -8.78 -28.79
N ALA A 407 1.21 -7.54 -28.54
CA ALA A 407 2.23 -6.87 -29.36
C ALA A 407 3.61 -7.50 -29.10
N ARG A 408 4.30 -7.86 -30.18
CA ARG A 408 5.68 -8.37 -30.13
C ARG A 408 6.68 -7.23 -30.21
N PRO A 409 7.87 -7.38 -29.60
CA PRO A 409 8.97 -6.45 -29.82
C PRO A 409 9.31 -6.33 -31.32
N ASP A 410 9.41 -5.11 -31.82
CA ASP A 410 9.53 -4.80 -33.26
C ASP A 410 10.68 -3.82 -33.56
N GLY A 411 11.64 -3.72 -32.64
CA GLY A 411 12.72 -2.73 -32.69
C GLY A 411 12.27 -1.33 -32.29
N ARG A 412 10.96 -1.01 -32.29
CA ARG A 412 10.37 0.21 -31.69
C ARG A 412 9.87 -0.02 -30.28
N LEU A 413 9.20 -1.13 -30.07
CA LEU A 413 8.68 -1.58 -28.79
C LEU A 413 9.64 -2.60 -28.18
N TYR A 414 10.02 -2.35 -26.93
CA TYR A 414 10.73 -3.27 -26.05
C TYR A 414 9.78 -3.61 -24.92
N LYS A 415 9.75 -4.88 -24.52
CA LYS A 415 8.89 -5.35 -23.45
C LYS A 415 9.73 -6.05 -22.39
N LEU A 416 9.28 -5.91 -21.15
CA LEU A 416 9.78 -6.69 -20.03
C LEU A 416 9.37 -8.15 -20.14
#